data_AF-A0A6S6XGB5-F1
#
_entry.id   AF-A0A6S6XGB5-F1
#
_cell.length_a   1.000
_cell.length_b   1.000
_cell.length_c   1.000
_cell.angle_alpha   90.00
_cell.angle_beta   90.00
_cell.angle_gamma   90.00
#
_symmetry.space_group_name_H-M   'P 1'
#
loop_
_entity.id
_entity.type
_entity.pdbx_description
1 polymer ?
#
loop_
_entity_poly.entity_id
_entity_poly.type
_entity_poly.pdbx_seq_one_letter_code
_entity_poly.pdbx_strand_id
1 'polypeptide(L)'
;MNRDKVLEKVKNEKKHHPDEREMQIMQKGSGVSVFCMLVFALILMIVKICTNQPWYDLYSLMFVSIASIHFYKGIKLKEKHELAYGILFGALALLALGSAIYEYLTMG
;
A
#
# COMPACT_ATOMS: atom_id res chain seq x y z
N MET A 1 15.77 42.90 6.37
CA MET A 1 15.37 41.59 5.85
C MET A 1 13.89 41.65 5.50
N ASN A 2 13.52 41.39 4.24
CA ASN A 2 12.16 41.61 3.74
C ASN A 2 11.27 40.41 4.13
N ARG A 3 10.39 40.58 5.13
CA ARG A 3 9.61 39.49 5.76
C ARG A 3 8.79 38.69 4.75
N ASP A 4 8.29 39.35 3.72
CA ASP A 4 7.43 38.73 2.71
C ASP A 4 8.21 37.71 1.86
N LYS A 5 9.46 38.03 1.50
CA LYS A 5 10.33 37.10 0.76
C LYS A 5 10.71 35.86 1.59
N VAL A 6 10.80 36.00 2.91
CA VAL A 6 11.10 34.88 3.81
C VAL A 6 9.88 33.97 3.95
N LEU A 7 8.69 34.55 4.11
CA LEU A 7 7.43 33.80 4.21
C LEU A 7 7.11 33.05 2.91
N GLU A 8 7.36 33.66 1.76
CA GLU A 8 7.16 33.03 0.45
C GLU A 8 8.11 31.84 0.25
N LYS A 9 9.36 31.97 0.69
CA LYS A 9 10.36 30.90 0.64
C LYS A 9 9.96 29.71 1.53
N VAL A 10 9.52 29.97 2.76
CA VAL A 10 9.04 28.93 3.69
C VAL A 10 7.75 28.27 3.20
N LYS A 11 6.83 29.03 2.58
CA LYS A 11 5.63 28.45 1.95
C LYS A 11 5.98 27.54 0.78
N ASN A 12 6.91 27.95 -0.08
CA ASN A 12 7.37 27.14 -1.19
C ASN A 12 8.15 25.90 -0.74
N GLU A 13 8.96 26.01 0.32
CA GLU A 13 9.62 24.87 0.96
C GLU A 13 8.60 23.89 1.57
N LYS A 14 7.58 24.36 2.31
CA LYS A 14 6.48 23.52 2.81
C LYS A 14 5.69 22.80 1.71
N LYS A 15 5.53 23.44 0.55
CA LYS A 15 4.81 22.86 -0.59
C LYS A 15 5.57 21.70 -1.23
N HIS A 16 6.90 21.69 -1.12
CA HIS A 16 7.76 20.63 -1.67
C HIS A 16 8.20 19.60 -0.64
N HIS A 17 8.29 19.98 0.63
CA HIS A 17 8.69 19.13 1.74
C HIS A 17 7.62 19.22 2.83
N PRO A 18 6.79 18.17 3.02
CA PRO A 18 5.81 18.15 4.09
C PRO A 18 6.51 18.35 5.43
N ASP A 19 5.82 19.05 6.34
CA ASP A 19 6.33 19.26 7.69
C ASP A 19 6.57 17.90 8.39
N GLU A 20 7.57 17.78 9.25
CA GLU A 20 7.92 16.48 9.86
C GLU A 20 6.74 15.85 10.60
N ARG A 21 5.90 16.70 11.21
CA ARG A 21 4.65 16.30 11.86
C ARG A 21 3.65 15.69 10.87
N GLU A 22 3.49 16.27 9.69
CA GLU A 22 2.59 15.77 8.65
C GLU A 22 3.07 14.40 8.14
N MET A 23 4.38 14.24 7.95
CA MET A 23 4.98 12.97 7.55
C MET A 23 4.73 11.87 8.59
N GLN A 24 4.89 12.15 9.88
CA GLN A 24 4.62 11.19 10.95
C GLN A 24 3.13 10.80 11.02
N ILE A 25 2.22 11.76 10.86
CA ILE A 25 0.77 11.49 10.80
C ILE A 25 0.47 10.58 9.60
N MET A 26 1.04 10.87 8.43
CA MET A 26 0.86 10.06 7.23
C MET A 26 1.38 8.64 7.40
N GLN A 27 2.56 8.48 8.01
CA GLN A 27 3.14 7.15 8.28
C GLN A 27 2.31 6.34 9.27
N LYS A 28 1.89 6.93 10.39
CA LYS A 28 1.01 6.25 11.37
C LYS A 28 -0.35 5.93 10.75
N GLY A 29 -0.92 6.86 9.99
CA GLY A 29 -2.17 6.66 9.26
C GLY A 29 -2.08 5.50 8.26
N SER A 30 -0.96 5.40 7.53
CA SER A 30 -0.70 4.28 6.61
C SER A 30 -0.59 2.93 7.34
N GLY A 31 0.00 2.90 8.53
CA GLY A 31 0.04 1.68 9.35
C GLY A 31 -1.35 1.24 9.80
N VAL A 32 -2.15 2.19 10.30
CA VAL A 32 -3.54 1.94 10.70
C VAL A 32 -4.39 1.52 9.51
N SER A 33 -4.21 2.13 8.33
CA SER A 33 -4.98 1.78 7.14
C SER A 33 -4.70 0.36 6.66
N VAL A 34 -3.42 -0.08 6.69
CA VAL A 34 -3.05 -1.47 6.37
C VAL A 34 -3.67 -2.44 7.37
N PHE A 35 -3.66 -2.10 8.67
CA PHE A 35 -4.30 -2.92 9.69
C PHE A 35 -5.81 -3.05 9.48
N CYS A 36 -6.51 -1.94 9.23
CA CYS A 36 -7.94 -1.96 8.91
C CYS A 36 -8.22 -2.79 7.65
N MET A 37 -7.41 -2.62 6.59
CA MET A 37 -7.53 -3.41 5.36
C MET A 37 -7.40 -4.91 5.64
N LEU A 38 -6.46 -5.32 6.49
CA LEU A 38 -6.28 -6.71 6.87
C LEU A 38 -7.49 -7.26 7.63
N VAL A 39 -8.06 -6.49 8.56
CA VAL A 39 -9.27 -6.90 9.29
C VAL A 39 -10.46 -7.07 8.33
N PHE A 40 -10.69 -6.12 7.43
CA PHE A 40 -11.76 -6.22 6.44
C PHE A 40 -11.54 -7.38 5.47
N ALA A 41 -10.30 -7.62 5.03
CA ALA A 41 -9.96 -8.76 4.17
C ALA A 41 -10.27 -10.10 4.84
N LEU A 42 -9.96 -10.24 6.14
CA LEU A 42 -10.30 -11.45 6.91
C LEU A 42 -11.81 -11.68 7.01
N ILE A 43 -12.59 -10.62 7.26
CA ILE A 43 -14.06 -10.73 7.32
C ILE A 43 -14.61 -11.19 5.96
N LEU A 44 -14.16 -10.57 4.87
CA LEU A 44 -14.60 -10.93 3.51
C LEU A 44 -14.15 -12.34 3.12
N MET A 45 -12.96 -12.78 3.56
CA MET A 45 -12.48 -14.13 3.33
C MET A 45 -13.45 -15.17 3.94
N ILE A 46 -13.90 -14.95 5.19
CA ILE A 46 -14.87 -15.84 5.84
C ILE A 46 -16.16 -15.91 5.03
N VAL A 47 -16.69 -14.76 4.60
CA VAL A 47 -17.91 -14.71 3.77
C VAL A 47 -17.72 -15.50 2.48
N LYS A 48 -16.59 -15.30 1.79
CA LYS A 48 -16.29 -15.97 0.52
C LYS A 48 -16.19 -17.49 0.67
N ILE A 49 -15.54 -17.96 1.74
CA ILE A 49 -15.49 -19.39 2.08
C ILE A 49 -16.90 -19.94 2.27
N CYS A 50 -17.77 -19.24 3.04
CA CYS A 50 -19.15 -19.67 3.25
C CYS A 50 -19.97 -19.72 1.95
N THR A 51 -19.63 -18.90 0.95
CA THR A 51 -20.30 -18.86 -0.36
C THR A 51 -19.61 -19.71 -1.44
N ASN A 52 -18.57 -20.49 -1.09
CA ASN A 52 -17.72 -21.22 -2.05
C ASN A 52 -17.20 -20.33 -3.20
N GLN A 53 -16.82 -19.09 -2.90
CA GLN A 53 -16.21 -18.18 -3.86
C GLN A 53 -14.69 -18.14 -3.68
N PRO A 54 -13.92 -17.92 -4.77
CA PRO A 54 -12.48 -17.74 -4.68
C PRO A 54 -12.11 -16.57 -3.77
N TRP A 55 -11.22 -16.84 -2.81
CA TRP A 55 -10.83 -15.90 -1.76
C TRP A 55 -9.40 -15.38 -1.91
N TYR A 56 -8.59 -15.99 -2.78
CA TYR A 56 -7.23 -15.55 -3.08
C TYR A 56 -7.14 -14.18 -3.76
N ASP A 57 -8.24 -13.70 -4.37
CA ASP A 57 -8.31 -12.38 -5.00
C ASP A 57 -8.19 -11.23 -4.00
N LEU A 58 -8.72 -11.38 -2.78
CA LEU A 58 -8.57 -10.43 -1.68
C LEU A 58 -7.09 -10.29 -1.29
N TYR A 59 -6.36 -11.40 -1.21
CA TYR A 59 -4.93 -11.40 -0.91
C TYR A 59 -4.11 -10.78 -2.03
N SER A 60 -4.44 -11.04 -3.29
CA SER A 60 -3.80 -10.39 -4.43
C SER A 60 -3.91 -8.87 -4.36
N LEU A 61 -5.11 -8.36 -4.08
CA LEU A 61 -5.39 -6.93 -3.99
C LEU A 61 -4.69 -6.26 -2.80
N MET A 62 -4.58 -6.98 -1.67
CA MET A 62 -3.82 -6.53 -0.51
C MET A 62 -2.31 -6.48 -0.80
N PHE A 63 -1.74 -7.54 -1.38
CA PHE A 63 -0.31 -7.62 -1.68
C PHE A 63 0.12 -6.61 -2.74
N VAL A 64 -0.67 -6.36 -3.79
CA VAL A 64 -0.33 -5.34 -4.80
C VAL A 64 -0.35 -3.93 -4.21
N SER A 65 -1.25 -3.68 -3.25
CA SER A 65 -1.30 -2.39 -2.53
C SER A 65 -0.05 -2.18 -1.67
N ILE A 66 0.36 -3.21 -0.91
CA ILE A 66 1.59 -3.19 -0.10
C ILE A 66 2.83 -3.05 -1.00
N ALA A 67 2.90 -3.82 -2.09
CA ALA A 67 4.00 -3.75 -3.05
C ALA A 67 4.14 -2.34 -3.64
N SER A 68 3.02 -1.70 -3.99
CA SER A 68 3.01 -0.34 -4.55
C SER A 68 3.54 0.71 -3.57
N ILE A 69 3.21 0.59 -2.28
CA ILE A 69 3.75 1.47 -1.22
C ILE A 69 5.27 1.31 -1.12
N HIS A 70 5.77 0.08 -1.07
CA HIS A 70 7.20 -0.22 -0.97
C HIS A 70 7.97 0.16 -2.25
N PHE A 71 7.39 -0.02 -3.43
CA PHE A 71 7.98 0.48 -4.67
C PHE A 71 8.10 2.00 -4.67
N TYR A 72 7.04 2.71 -4.30
CA TYR A 72 7.07 4.17 -4.23
C TYR A 72 8.14 4.66 -3.25
N LYS A 73 8.17 4.09 -2.04
CA LYS A 73 9.20 4.40 -1.02
C LYS A 73 10.60 4.08 -1.54
N GLY A 74 10.82 2.90 -2.10
CA GLY A 74 12.10 2.48 -2.63
C GLY A 74 12.63 3.37 -3.75
N ILE A 75 11.76 3.83 -4.66
CA ILE A 75 12.13 4.76 -5.74
C ILE A 75 12.42 6.15 -5.16
N LYS A 76 11.56 6.66 -4.26
CA LYS A 76 11.63 8.04 -3.78
C LYS A 76 12.73 8.26 -2.73
N LEU A 77 12.88 7.31 -1.80
CA LEU A 77 13.88 7.32 -0.73
C LEU A 77 15.21 6.68 -1.16
N LYS A 78 15.26 6.06 -2.35
CA LYS A 78 16.43 5.32 -2.88
C LYS A 78 16.92 4.20 -1.97
N GLU A 79 15.99 3.62 -1.21
CA GLU A 79 16.26 2.53 -0.27
C GLU A 79 16.09 1.18 -0.96
N LYS A 80 17.20 0.43 -1.10
CA LYS A 80 17.20 -0.86 -1.81
C LYS A 80 16.38 -1.95 -1.12
N HIS A 81 16.25 -1.89 0.21
CA HIS A 81 15.48 -2.86 0.98
C HIS A 81 13.98 -2.70 0.73
N GLU A 82 13.48 -1.45 0.66
CA GLU A 82 12.08 -1.17 0.29
C GLU A 82 11.76 -1.69 -1.13
N LEU A 83 12.68 -1.53 -2.09
CA LEU A 83 12.50 -2.12 -3.41
C LEU A 83 12.44 -3.66 -3.37
N ALA A 84 13.29 -4.31 -2.57
CA ALA A 84 13.25 -5.76 -2.42
C ALA A 84 11.92 -6.26 -1.83
N TYR A 85 11.38 -5.57 -0.82
CA TYR A 85 10.04 -5.86 -0.29
C TYR A 85 8.95 -5.63 -1.35
N GLY A 86 9.03 -4.55 -2.13
CA GLY A 86 8.12 -4.30 -3.24
C GLY A 86 8.10 -5.44 -4.25
N ILE A 87 9.26 -5.95 -4.66
CA ILE A 87 9.38 -7.10 -5.57
C ILE A 87 8.80 -8.36 -4.95
N LEU A 88 9.12 -8.65 -3.69
CA LEU A 88 8.62 -9.83 -2.98
C LEU A 88 7.09 -9.83 -2.91
N PHE A 89 6.49 -8.73 -2.42
CA PHE A 89 5.03 -8.61 -2.34
C PHE A 89 4.37 -8.56 -3.72
N GLY A 90 5.03 -7.98 -4.72
CA GLY A 90 4.56 -7.99 -6.11
C GLY A 90 4.50 -9.41 -6.69
N ALA A 91 5.51 -10.23 -6.44
CA ALA A 91 5.52 -11.64 -6.84
C ALA A 91 4.40 -12.43 -6.14
N LEU A 92 4.22 -12.24 -4.84
CA LEU A 92 3.11 -12.85 -4.08
C LEU A 92 1.74 -12.42 -4.60
N ALA A 93 1.58 -11.15 -5.00
CA ALA A 93 0.33 -10.65 -5.56
C ALA A 93 -0.03 -11.34 -6.89
N LEU A 94 0.98 -11.57 -7.75
CA LEU A 94 0.81 -12.26 -9.03
C LEU A 94 0.48 -13.75 -8.83
N LEU A 95 1.14 -14.41 -7.87
CA LEU A 95 0.83 -15.79 -7.52
C LEU A 95 -0.61 -15.93 -7.00
N ALA A 96 -1.01 -15.06 -6.06
CA ALA A 96 -2.37 -15.06 -5.53
C ALA A 96 -3.42 -14.75 -6.61
N LEU A 97 -3.11 -13.85 -7.56
CA LEU A 97 -3.98 -13.57 -8.69
C LEU A 97 -4.15 -14.80 -9.58
N GLY A 98 -3.04 -15.48 -9.91
CA GLY A 98 -3.05 -16.70 -10.70
C GLY A 98 -3.88 -17.81 -10.04
N SER A 99 -3.72 -18.01 -8.73
CA SER A 99 -4.54 -18.95 -7.95
C SER A 99 -6.03 -18.59 -7.97
N ALA A 100 -6.35 -17.30 -7.79
CA ALA A 100 -7.74 -16.84 -7.85
C ALA A 100 -8.36 -17.09 -9.23
N ILE A 101 -7.66 -16.75 -10.32
CA ILE A 101 -8.13 -16.98 -11.69
C ILE A 101 -8.34 -18.48 -11.94
N TYR A 102 -7.41 -19.32 -11.50
CA TYR A 102 -7.54 -20.76 -11.62
C TYR A 102 -8.78 -21.31 -10.89
N GLU A 103 -9.05 -20.84 -9.67
CA GLU A 103 -10.28 -21.20 -8.95
C GLU A 103 -11.54 -20.70 -9.67
N TYR A 104 -11.55 -19.46 -10.16
CA TYR A 104 -12.68 -18.92 -10.95
C TYR A 104 -12.96 -19.77 -12.20
N LEU A 105 -11.92 -20.28 -12.87
CA LEU A 105 -12.05 -21.12 -14.07
C LEU A 105 -12.45 -22.57 -13.77
N THR A 106 -12.23 -23.06 -12.54
CA THR A 106 -12.55 -24.43 -12.15
C THR A 106 -13.88 -24.54 -11.40
N MET A 107 -14.35 -23.45 -10.80
CA MET A 107 -15.65 -23.36 -10.13
C MET A 107 -16.79 -22.89 -11.04
N GLY A 108 -16.48 -22.35 -12.23
CA GLY A 108 -17.45 -21.96 -13.26
C GLY A 108 -17.73 -23.09 -14.25
#